data_AF-A0A3D4PRU4-F1
#
_entry.id   AF-A0A3D4PRU4-F1
#
_cell.length_a   1.000
_cell.length_b   1.000
_cell.length_c   1.000
_cell.angle_alpha   90.00
_cell.angle_beta   90.00
_cell.angle_gamma   90.00
#
_symmetry.space_group_name_H-M   'P 1'
#
loop_
_entity.id
_entity.type
_entity.pdbx_description
1 polymer ?
#
loop_
_entity_poly.entity_id
_entity_poly.type
_entity_poly.pdbx_seq_one_letter_code
_entity_poly.pdbx_strand_id
1 'polypeptide(L)'
;MADSLPSLAFLGAGSMGGAILHGVVASGIEVEGGITATNRTADKAASLAELDGVKAIALEEQPSGNTDAAAAARVILVGVKPHMVPDLLREIAPVLRPDAIVVSLAAGVTLDTFAGALGESARTIRSMPNTPSTVGKGVTGLAAGPAASDDDLAIVRRLFELVGAVVEVPEEQIDALSTISGSGPAYVFLLIEELTKAAIGKGFSEADARLMAEQTFIGATALLEASDEEPSELRRRVTSPKGTTERAVAVLQDAHLDQVFAEATDAALARAKELAAGS
;
A
#
# COMPACT_ATOMS: atom_id res chain seq x y z
N MET A 1 -6.05 24.45 5.36
CA MET A 1 -5.80 23.36 4.39
C MET A 1 -7.17 22.76 4.12
N ALA A 2 -7.58 22.57 2.85
CA ALA A 2 -8.98 22.22 2.52
C ALA A 2 -9.49 21.06 3.40
N ASP A 3 -10.71 21.06 3.92
CA ASP A 3 -11.16 20.02 4.88
C ASP A 3 -11.74 18.77 4.19
N SER A 4 -11.58 18.67 2.86
CA SER A 4 -12.23 17.68 2.00
C SER A 4 -11.26 17.04 0.99
N LEU A 5 -11.71 15.92 0.39
CA LEU A 5 -11.19 15.33 -0.83
C LEU A 5 -12.19 15.55 -1.97
N PRO A 6 -11.75 15.59 -3.25
CA PRO A 6 -12.65 15.62 -4.39
C PRO A 6 -13.26 14.23 -4.66
N SER A 7 -14.22 14.14 -5.60
CA SER A 7 -14.91 12.89 -5.91
C SER A 7 -13.96 11.75 -6.29
N LEU A 8 -14.18 10.59 -5.68
CA LEU A 8 -13.31 9.42 -5.80
C LEU A 8 -13.99 8.29 -6.59
N ALA A 9 -13.25 7.66 -7.50
CA ALA A 9 -13.63 6.39 -8.11
C ALA A 9 -12.57 5.33 -7.81
N PHE A 10 -12.98 4.19 -7.25
CA PHE A 10 -12.15 3.01 -7.08
C PHE A 10 -12.52 1.97 -8.14
N LEU A 11 -11.72 1.87 -9.20
CA LEU A 11 -11.96 0.93 -10.30
C LEU A 11 -11.30 -0.41 -9.99
N GLY A 12 -12.10 -1.38 -9.55
CA GLY A 12 -11.61 -2.64 -9.01
C GLY A 12 -11.18 -2.53 -7.55
N ALA A 13 -12.15 -2.36 -6.65
CA ALA A 13 -11.92 -2.33 -5.20
C ALA A 13 -11.70 -3.75 -4.63
N GLY A 14 -10.58 -4.37 -5.01
CA GLY A 14 -10.10 -5.64 -4.43
C GLY A 14 -9.52 -5.45 -3.02
N SER A 15 -8.56 -6.31 -2.61
CA SER A 15 -7.96 -6.20 -1.28
C SER A 15 -7.29 -4.84 -1.02
N MET A 16 -6.44 -4.36 -1.92
CA MET A 16 -5.74 -3.08 -1.72
C MET A 16 -6.65 -1.87 -1.93
N GLY A 17 -7.39 -1.82 -3.03
CA GLY A 17 -8.36 -0.75 -3.26
C GLY A 17 -9.42 -0.65 -2.17
N GLY A 18 -9.89 -1.80 -1.66
CA GLY A 18 -10.79 -1.88 -0.51
C GLY A 18 -10.14 -1.37 0.77
N ALA A 19 -8.89 -1.75 1.07
CA ALA A 19 -8.16 -1.24 2.25
C ALA A 19 -8.08 0.30 2.27
N ILE A 20 -7.73 0.89 1.13
CA ILE A 20 -7.65 2.34 0.97
C ILE A 20 -9.04 2.98 1.14
N LEU A 21 -10.06 2.41 0.48
CA LEU A 21 -11.44 2.87 0.59
C LEU A 21 -11.95 2.84 2.04
N HIS A 22 -11.72 1.73 2.76
CA HIS A 22 -12.07 1.62 4.18
C HIS A 22 -11.40 2.69 5.01
N GLY A 23 -10.11 2.97 4.78
CA GLY A 23 -9.40 4.03 5.49
C GLY A 23 -9.93 5.43 5.20
N VAL A 24 -10.25 5.73 3.93
CA VAL A 24 -10.90 7.00 3.55
C VAL A 24 -12.21 7.17 4.30
N VAL A 25 -13.09 6.16 4.28
CA VAL A 25 -14.39 6.21 4.99
C VAL A 25 -14.19 6.32 6.51
N ALA A 26 -13.28 5.53 7.09
CA ALA A 26 -13.01 5.54 8.53
C ALA A 26 -12.41 6.86 9.03
N SER A 27 -11.71 7.60 8.17
CA SER A 27 -11.17 8.92 8.53
C SER A 27 -12.26 9.98 8.75
N GLY A 28 -13.47 9.76 8.22
CA GLY A 28 -14.56 10.73 8.26
C GLY A 28 -14.32 11.99 7.44
N ILE A 29 -13.30 12.01 6.56
CA ILE A 29 -13.05 13.15 5.67
C ILE A 29 -14.23 13.34 4.71
N GLU A 30 -14.62 14.59 4.50
CA GLU A 30 -15.65 14.91 3.50
C GLU A 30 -15.11 14.62 2.09
N VAL A 31 -15.90 13.93 1.26
CA VAL A 31 -15.57 13.68 -0.15
C VAL A 31 -16.59 14.40 -1.03
N GLU A 32 -16.18 15.52 -1.62
CA GLU A 32 -17.02 16.35 -2.48
C GLU A 32 -17.43 15.57 -3.74
N GLY A 33 -18.74 15.36 -3.92
CA GLY A 33 -19.25 14.56 -5.03
C GLY A 33 -19.24 13.04 -4.78
N GLY A 34 -18.83 12.60 -3.59
CA GLY A 34 -18.98 11.24 -3.09
C GLY A 34 -17.93 10.25 -3.59
N ILE A 35 -18.09 9.00 -3.14
CA ILE A 35 -17.19 7.88 -3.44
C ILE A 35 -17.96 6.84 -4.25
N THR A 36 -17.40 6.43 -5.39
CA THR A 36 -17.91 5.30 -6.17
C THR A 36 -16.86 4.19 -6.23
N ALA A 37 -17.26 2.94 -5.99
CA ALA A 37 -16.37 1.79 -6.08
C ALA A 37 -16.96 0.74 -7.02
N THR A 38 -16.14 0.17 -7.89
CA THR A 38 -16.55 -0.92 -8.78
C THR A 38 -15.90 -2.23 -8.36
N ASN A 39 -16.65 -3.31 -8.47
CA ASN A 39 -16.11 -4.66 -8.33
C ASN A 39 -16.75 -5.60 -9.35
N ARG A 40 -16.11 -6.72 -9.63
CA ARG A 40 -16.59 -7.65 -10.67
C ARG A 40 -17.92 -8.31 -10.30
N THR A 41 -18.06 -8.72 -9.04
CA THR A 41 -19.19 -9.56 -8.59
C THR A 41 -20.09 -8.79 -7.62
N ALA A 42 -21.39 -9.12 -7.63
CA ALA A 42 -22.41 -8.54 -6.75
C ALA A 42 -22.03 -8.70 -5.27
N ASP A 43 -21.59 -9.89 -4.85
CA ASP A 43 -21.18 -10.15 -3.47
C ASP A 43 -20.08 -9.21 -2.97
N LYS A 44 -19.10 -8.89 -3.82
CA LYS A 44 -18.00 -8.00 -3.46
C LYS A 44 -18.40 -6.53 -3.52
N ALA A 45 -19.32 -6.16 -4.41
CA ALA A 45 -19.87 -4.81 -4.42
C ALA A 45 -20.75 -4.58 -3.19
N ALA A 46 -21.54 -5.59 -2.78
CA ALA A 46 -22.41 -5.52 -1.61
C ALA A 46 -21.64 -5.19 -0.33
N SER A 47 -20.51 -5.85 -0.06
CA SER A 47 -19.68 -5.53 1.12
C SER A 47 -19.11 -4.11 1.11
N LEU A 48 -18.91 -3.52 -0.08
CA LEU A 48 -18.46 -2.13 -0.21
C LEU A 48 -19.61 -1.14 -0.04
N ALA A 49 -20.84 -1.53 -0.40
CA ALA A 49 -22.03 -0.70 -0.23
C ALA A 49 -22.45 -0.56 1.25
N GLU A 50 -21.96 -1.43 2.13
CA GLU A 50 -22.14 -1.29 3.59
C GLU A 50 -21.35 -0.12 4.18
N LEU A 51 -20.39 0.43 3.43
CA LEU A 51 -19.61 1.59 3.85
C LEU A 51 -20.40 2.89 3.66
N ASP A 52 -20.41 3.71 4.71
CA ASP A 52 -21.13 4.98 4.69
C ASP A 52 -20.60 5.90 3.57
N GLY A 53 -21.52 6.52 2.84
CA GLY A 53 -21.20 7.40 1.72
C GLY A 53 -20.63 6.74 0.46
N VAL A 54 -20.56 5.39 0.39
CA VAL A 54 -20.02 4.67 -0.77
C VAL A 54 -21.13 4.15 -1.69
N LYS A 55 -21.07 4.53 -2.97
CA LYS A 55 -21.82 3.89 -4.05
C LYS A 55 -21.02 2.73 -4.62
N ALA A 56 -21.44 1.49 -4.40
CA ALA A 56 -20.80 0.33 -5.01
C ALA A 56 -21.54 -0.14 -6.28
N ILE A 57 -20.79 -0.52 -7.31
CA ILE A 57 -21.32 -1.03 -8.59
C ILE A 57 -20.71 -2.41 -8.89
N ALA A 58 -21.59 -3.38 -9.14
CA ALA A 58 -21.20 -4.70 -9.60
C ALA A 58 -21.14 -4.73 -11.14
N LEU A 59 -19.96 -4.99 -11.72
CA LEU A 59 -19.77 -4.95 -13.17
C LEU A 59 -20.51 -6.06 -13.92
N GLU A 60 -20.80 -7.20 -13.27
CA GLU A 60 -21.64 -8.25 -13.86
C GLU A 60 -23.11 -7.85 -14.02
N GLU A 61 -23.57 -6.85 -13.25
CA GLU A 61 -24.94 -6.33 -13.33
C GLU A 61 -25.00 -5.01 -14.13
N GLN A 62 -23.96 -4.18 -14.02
CA GLN A 62 -23.81 -2.92 -14.74
C GLN A 62 -22.42 -2.85 -15.41
N PRO A 63 -22.30 -3.36 -16.66
CA PRO A 63 -21.02 -3.40 -17.37
C PRO A 63 -20.37 -2.03 -17.61
N SER A 64 -21.16 -0.94 -17.68
CA SER A 64 -20.66 0.43 -17.81
C SER A 64 -20.13 1.03 -16.50
N GLY A 65 -20.14 0.27 -15.39
CA GLY A 65 -19.85 0.79 -14.06
C GLY A 65 -18.51 1.51 -13.94
N ASN A 66 -17.47 1.03 -14.64
CA ASN A 66 -16.16 1.69 -14.64
C ASN A 66 -16.19 3.04 -15.36
N THR A 67 -16.78 3.12 -16.55
CA THR A 67 -16.89 4.38 -17.30
C THR A 67 -17.78 5.39 -16.57
N ASP A 68 -18.88 4.92 -15.96
CA ASP A 68 -19.79 5.77 -15.20
C ASP A 68 -19.11 6.35 -13.95
N ALA A 69 -18.33 5.53 -13.23
CA ALA A 69 -17.55 5.97 -12.08
C ALA A 69 -16.42 6.94 -12.48
N ALA A 70 -15.68 6.63 -13.55
CA ALA A 70 -14.59 7.46 -14.04
C ALA A 70 -15.08 8.84 -14.53
N ALA A 71 -16.23 8.90 -15.19
CA ALA A 71 -16.81 10.16 -15.67
C ALA A 71 -17.22 11.13 -14.53
N ALA A 72 -17.62 10.57 -13.38
CA ALA A 72 -18.08 11.35 -12.22
C ALA A 72 -16.95 11.76 -11.26
N ALA A 73 -15.82 11.06 -11.28
CA ALA A 73 -14.73 11.25 -10.33
C ALA A 73 -13.64 12.20 -10.82
N ARG A 74 -13.04 12.94 -9.88
CA ARG A 74 -11.80 13.69 -10.14
C ARG A 74 -10.57 12.82 -9.85
N VAL A 75 -10.58 11.99 -8.81
CA VAL A 75 -9.48 11.06 -8.51
C VAL A 75 -9.94 9.64 -8.77
N ILE A 76 -9.23 8.94 -9.65
CA ILE A 76 -9.60 7.60 -10.12
C ILE A 76 -8.48 6.63 -9.76
N LEU A 77 -8.74 5.76 -8.78
CA LEU A 77 -7.82 4.73 -8.33
C LEU A 77 -8.03 3.46 -9.15
N VAL A 78 -7.00 3.06 -9.89
CA VAL A 78 -6.97 1.86 -10.72
C VAL A 78 -6.46 0.68 -9.88
N GLY A 79 -7.39 -0.12 -9.37
CA GLY A 79 -7.17 -1.23 -8.42
C GLY A 79 -7.27 -2.64 -9.01
N VAL A 80 -7.26 -2.78 -10.34
CA VAL A 80 -7.30 -4.08 -11.03
C VAL A 80 -5.94 -4.78 -11.06
N LYS A 81 -5.91 -6.05 -11.50
CA LYS A 81 -4.65 -6.78 -11.68
C LYS A 81 -3.79 -6.12 -12.76
N PRO A 82 -2.44 -6.17 -12.65
CA PRO A 82 -1.54 -5.45 -13.58
C PRO A 82 -1.84 -5.70 -15.07
N HIS A 83 -2.06 -6.96 -15.46
CA HIS A 83 -2.36 -7.33 -16.85
C HIS A 83 -3.71 -6.78 -17.37
N MET A 84 -4.63 -6.37 -16.48
CA MET A 84 -5.93 -5.80 -16.84
C MET A 84 -5.89 -4.28 -16.99
N VAL A 85 -4.83 -3.63 -16.50
CA VAL A 85 -4.74 -2.15 -16.48
C VAL A 85 -4.82 -1.55 -17.88
N PRO A 86 -4.09 -2.03 -18.91
CA PRO A 86 -4.14 -1.41 -20.23
C PRO A 86 -5.54 -1.43 -20.86
N ASP A 87 -6.31 -2.50 -20.66
CA ASP A 87 -7.69 -2.59 -21.15
C ASP A 87 -8.62 -1.61 -20.44
N LEU A 88 -8.54 -1.54 -19.11
CA LEU A 88 -9.33 -0.61 -18.30
C LEU A 88 -9.01 0.85 -18.62
N LEU A 89 -7.74 1.20 -18.84
CA LEU A 89 -7.35 2.56 -19.20
C LEU A 89 -7.95 2.96 -20.56
N ARG A 90 -7.90 2.07 -21.56
CA ARG A 90 -8.54 2.30 -22.86
C ARG A 90 -10.05 2.42 -22.75
N GLU A 91 -10.68 1.66 -21.86
CA GLU A 91 -12.11 1.73 -21.58
C GLU A 91 -12.53 3.12 -21.03
N ILE A 92 -11.80 3.65 -20.05
CA ILE A 92 -12.18 4.90 -19.37
C ILE A 92 -11.68 6.17 -20.08
N ALA A 93 -10.64 6.08 -20.93
CA ALA A 93 -10.03 7.24 -21.58
C ALA A 93 -11.03 8.21 -22.23
N PRO A 94 -12.07 7.76 -22.97
CA PRO A 94 -13.00 8.66 -23.65
C PRO A 94 -13.93 9.45 -22.73
N VAL A 95 -14.05 9.05 -21.46
CA VAL A 95 -14.99 9.63 -20.49
C VAL A 95 -14.30 10.40 -19.36
N LEU A 96 -12.97 10.42 -19.34
CA LEU A 96 -12.21 11.15 -18.34
C LEU A 96 -12.49 12.65 -18.41
N ARG A 97 -12.66 13.27 -17.24
CA ARG A 97 -12.72 14.72 -17.12
C ARG A 97 -11.35 15.35 -17.45
N PRO A 98 -11.31 16.60 -17.94
CA PRO A 98 -10.04 17.30 -18.19
C PRO A 98 -9.16 17.49 -16.95
N ASP A 99 -9.76 17.49 -15.76
CA ASP A 99 -9.10 17.63 -14.46
C ASP A 99 -8.95 16.30 -13.70
N ALA A 100 -9.21 15.16 -14.35
CA ALA A 100 -9.09 13.84 -13.75
C ALA A 100 -7.64 13.49 -13.45
N ILE A 101 -7.40 12.96 -12.24
CA ILE A 101 -6.14 12.41 -11.76
C ILE A 101 -6.29 10.90 -11.70
N VAL A 102 -5.53 10.17 -12.52
CA VAL A 102 -5.58 8.70 -12.58
C VAL A 102 -4.42 8.12 -11.78
N VAL A 103 -4.75 7.37 -10.73
CA VAL A 103 -3.80 6.83 -9.76
C VAL A 103 -3.68 5.32 -9.90
N SER A 104 -2.48 4.81 -10.17
CA SER A 104 -2.24 3.36 -10.25
C SER A 104 -2.06 2.76 -8.86
N LEU A 105 -2.82 1.71 -8.52
CA LEU A 105 -2.53 0.80 -7.39
C LEU A 105 -1.85 -0.51 -7.86
N ALA A 106 -1.62 -0.65 -9.17
CA ALA A 106 -1.16 -1.90 -9.77
C ALA A 106 0.37 -1.99 -9.74
N ALA A 107 0.87 -3.03 -9.07
CA ALA A 107 2.30 -3.32 -9.03
C ALA A 107 2.88 -3.56 -10.43
N GLY A 108 4.06 -3.00 -10.69
CA GLY A 108 4.80 -3.17 -11.95
C GLY A 108 4.21 -2.43 -13.16
N VAL A 109 3.13 -1.67 -13.01
CA VAL A 109 2.59 -0.86 -14.12
C VAL A 109 3.18 0.55 -14.08
N THR A 110 3.89 0.92 -15.15
CA THR A 110 4.62 2.19 -15.28
C THR A 110 3.72 3.35 -15.67
N LEU A 111 4.18 4.59 -15.42
CA LEU A 111 3.54 5.80 -15.91
C LEU A 111 3.53 5.83 -17.44
N ASP A 112 4.56 5.30 -18.11
CA ASP A 112 4.58 5.12 -19.57
C ASP A 112 3.41 4.27 -20.08
N THR A 113 3.04 3.22 -19.33
CA THR A 113 1.86 2.39 -19.68
C THR A 113 0.58 3.22 -19.60
N PHE A 114 0.48 4.11 -18.63
CA PHE A 114 -0.66 5.02 -18.50
C PHE A 114 -0.67 6.08 -19.61
N ALA A 115 0.46 6.71 -19.88
CA ALA A 115 0.62 7.70 -20.95
C ALA A 115 0.28 7.11 -22.33
N GLY A 116 0.71 5.87 -22.60
CA GLY A 116 0.39 5.18 -23.86
C GLY A 116 -1.10 4.90 -24.07
N ALA A 117 -1.89 4.76 -23.00
CA ALA A 117 -3.33 4.50 -23.06
C ALA A 117 -4.18 5.77 -22.95
N LEU A 118 -3.76 6.75 -22.14
CA LEU A 118 -4.54 7.95 -21.82
C LEU A 118 -4.05 9.20 -22.58
N GLY A 119 -2.86 9.15 -23.17
CA GLY A 119 -2.16 10.28 -23.77
C GLY A 119 -1.24 11.02 -22.80
N GLU A 120 -0.21 11.68 -23.34
CA GLU A 120 0.85 12.39 -22.60
C GLU A 120 0.35 13.54 -21.71
N SER A 121 -0.85 14.08 -22.00
CA SER A 121 -1.46 15.15 -21.20
C SER A 121 -2.24 14.64 -19.99
N ALA A 122 -2.34 13.31 -19.79
CA ALA A 122 -3.09 12.74 -18.69
C ALA A 122 -2.35 12.93 -17.36
N ARG A 123 -3.06 13.48 -16.35
CA ARG A 123 -2.54 13.63 -14.99
C ARG A 123 -2.51 12.26 -14.33
N THR A 124 -1.33 11.65 -14.26
CA THR A 124 -1.15 10.28 -13.80
C THR A 124 -0.24 10.25 -12.59
N ILE A 125 -0.55 9.39 -11.62
CA ILE A 125 0.27 9.18 -10.43
C ILE A 125 0.40 7.67 -10.21
N ARG A 126 1.64 7.20 -10.09
CA ARG A 126 1.92 5.82 -9.71
C ARG A 126 2.01 5.75 -8.20
N SER A 127 1.30 4.79 -7.60
CA SER A 127 1.37 4.54 -6.17
C SER A 127 1.77 3.11 -5.86
N MET A 128 2.45 2.91 -4.73
CA MET A 128 2.84 1.61 -4.20
C MET A 128 2.51 1.54 -2.71
N PRO A 129 1.22 1.33 -2.35
CA PRO A 129 0.81 1.08 -0.97
C PRO A 129 1.19 -0.34 -0.53
N ASN A 130 1.07 -0.63 0.76
CA ASN A 130 1.32 -1.95 1.32
C ASN A 130 0.17 -2.42 2.23
N THR A 131 0.19 -3.70 2.62
CA THR A 131 -0.94 -4.33 3.30
C THR A 131 -1.30 -3.72 4.68
N PRO A 132 -0.36 -3.16 5.48
CA PRO A 132 -0.70 -2.42 6.70
C PRO A 132 -1.60 -1.19 6.51
N SER A 133 -1.85 -0.74 5.28
CA SER A 133 -2.89 0.27 5.00
C SER A 133 -4.27 -0.13 5.53
N THR A 134 -4.58 -1.43 5.65
CA THR A 134 -5.83 -1.93 6.24
C THR A 134 -6.04 -1.54 7.70
N VAL A 135 -4.96 -1.21 8.41
CA VAL A 135 -4.97 -0.82 9.83
C VAL A 135 -4.43 0.60 10.03
N GLY A 136 -4.37 1.40 8.96
CA GLY A 136 -3.90 2.79 9.01
C GLY A 136 -2.40 2.95 9.29
N LYS A 137 -1.61 1.88 9.13
CA LYS A 137 -0.15 1.88 9.35
C LYS A 137 0.62 1.56 8.07
N GLY A 138 0.02 1.89 6.94
CA GLY A 138 0.62 1.67 5.63
C GLY A 138 1.83 2.56 5.37
N VAL A 139 2.56 2.22 4.32
CA VAL A 139 3.53 3.10 3.67
C VAL A 139 3.23 3.09 2.18
N THR A 140 3.01 4.26 1.62
CA THR A 140 2.73 4.42 0.18
C THR A 140 3.84 5.23 -0.48
N GLY A 141 4.50 4.63 -1.48
CA GLY A 141 5.35 5.37 -2.40
C GLY A 141 4.51 6.08 -3.47
N LEU A 142 4.79 7.35 -3.77
CA LEU A 142 4.14 8.11 -4.84
C LEU A 142 5.14 8.65 -5.85
N ALA A 143 4.83 8.51 -7.14
CA ALA A 143 5.56 9.12 -8.23
C ALA A 143 4.58 9.79 -9.20
N ALA A 144 4.76 11.09 -9.45
CA ALA A 144 3.92 11.86 -10.35
C ALA A 144 4.40 11.74 -11.81
N GLY A 145 3.46 11.59 -12.73
CA GLY A 145 3.72 11.68 -14.16
C GLY A 145 3.91 13.12 -14.63
N PRO A 146 4.47 13.32 -15.85
CA PRO A 146 4.90 14.66 -16.30
C PRO A 146 3.80 15.72 -16.37
N ALA A 147 2.55 15.30 -16.59
CA ALA A 147 1.39 16.19 -16.67
C ALA A 147 0.65 16.38 -15.32
N ALA A 148 1.01 15.64 -14.28
CA ALA A 148 0.45 15.84 -12.94
C ALA A 148 1.13 17.05 -12.28
N SER A 149 0.32 17.97 -11.76
CA SER A 149 0.82 19.13 -11.01
C SER A 149 1.13 18.79 -9.55
N ASP A 150 1.88 19.65 -8.86
CA ASP A 150 2.13 19.53 -7.43
C ASP A 150 0.82 19.49 -6.62
N ASP A 151 -0.21 20.23 -7.06
CA ASP A 151 -1.54 20.20 -6.45
C ASP A 151 -2.23 18.85 -6.63
N ASP A 152 -2.09 18.21 -7.80
CA ASP A 152 -2.61 16.87 -8.05
C ASP A 152 -1.93 15.84 -7.14
N LEU A 153 -0.61 15.95 -7.00
CA LEU A 153 0.18 15.10 -6.10
C LEU A 153 -0.20 15.31 -4.63
N ALA A 154 -0.41 16.56 -4.21
CA ALA A 154 -0.84 16.88 -2.85
C ALA A 154 -2.22 16.29 -2.50
N ILE A 155 -3.17 16.30 -3.45
CA ILE A 155 -4.48 15.65 -3.28
C ILE A 155 -4.31 14.14 -3.06
N VAL A 156 -3.50 13.49 -3.88
CA VAL A 156 -3.29 12.04 -3.80
C VAL A 156 -2.47 11.65 -2.57
N ARG A 157 -1.44 12.42 -2.21
CA ARG A 157 -0.71 12.28 -0.93
C ARG A 157 -1.70 12.24 0.22
N ARG A 158 -2.57 13.26 0.32
CA ARG A 158 -3.53 13.36 1.42
C ARG A 158 -4.42 12.13 1.51
N LEU A 159 -4.91 11.62 0.37
CA LEU A 159 -5.71 10.41 0.33
C LEU A 159 -4.98 9.23 0.98
N PHE A 160 -3.70 9.03 0.64
CA PHE A 160 -2.90 7.94 1.21
C PHE A 160 -2.44 8.18 2.65
N GLU A 161 -2.32 9.44 3.08
CA GLU A 161 -2.03 9.79 4.48
C GLU A 161 -3.16 9.35 5.44
N LEU A 162 -4.38 9.14 4.94
CA LEU A 162 -5.49 8.57 5.71
C LEU A 162 -5.28 7.09 6.07
N VAL A 163 -4.36 6.40 5.38
CA VAL A 163 -4.07 4.98 5.59
C VAL A 163 -2.62 4.69 5.97
N GLY A 164 -1.81 5.72 6.23
CA GLY A 164 -0.45 5.55 6.72
C GLY A 164 0.50 6.64 6.26
N ALA A 165 1.80 6.34 6.23
CA ALA A 165 2.82 7.26 5.79
C ALA A 165 2.92 7.30 4.26
N VAL A 166 3.36 8.45 3.73
CA VAL A 166 3.58 8.66 2.30
C VAL A 166 5.02 9.09 2.06
N VAL A 167 5.65 8.50 1.05
CA VAL A 167 6.98 8.88 0.57
C VAL A 167 6.87 9.22 -0.91
N GLU A 168 7.19 10.46 -1.26
CA GLU A 168 7.28 10.89 -2.66
C GLU A 168 8.68 10.58 -3.20
N VAL A 169 8.73 9.94 -4.37
CA VAL A 169 9.98 9.52 -5.02
C VAL A 169 9.87 9.65 -6.54
N PRO A 170 11.00 9.77 -7.26
CA PRO A 170 11.04 9.53 -8.69
C PRO A 170 10.49 8.14 -9.06
N GLU A 171 9.90 7.99 -10.24
CA GLU A 171 9.26 6.73 -10.65
C GLU A 171 10.25 5.55 -10.61
N GLU A 172 11.50 5.77 -11.01
CA GLU A 172 12.54 4.73 -11.04
C GLU A 172 12.86 4.14 -9.66
N GLN A 173 12.44 4.81 -8.57
CA GLN A 173 12.61 4.34 -7.20
C GLN A 173 11.40 3.56 -6.67
N ILE A 174 10.25 3.58 -7.35
CA ILE A 174 9.02 2.91 -6.87
C ILE A 174 9.23 1.40 -6.70
N ASP A 175 9.95 0.75 -7.61
CA ASP A 175 10.20 -0.69 -7.51
C ASP A 175 11.13 -1.02 -6.34
N ALA A 176 12.16 -0.21 -6.10
CA ALA A 176 13.03 -0.36 -4.93
C ALA A 176 12.28 -0.07 -3.62
N LEU A 177 11.41 0.94 -3.59
CA LEU A 177 10.53 1.22 -2.46
C LEU A 177 9.63 0.02 -2.17
N SER A 178 9.09 -0.63 -3.20
CA SER A 178 8.22 -1.81 -3.08
C SER A 178 8.93 -2.99 -2.39
N THR A 179 10.24 -3.17 -2.58
CA THR A 179 10.97 -4.24 -1.89
C THR A 179 11.12 -3.96 -0.40
N ILE A 180 11.17 -2.69 0.00
CA ILE A 180 11.25 -2.31 1.40
C ILE A 180 9.88 -2.31 2.06
N SER A 181 8.93 -1.52 1.56
CA SER A 181 7.64 -1.33 2.23
C SER A 181 6.55 -2.25 1.71
N GLY A 182 6.53 -2.59 0.42
CA GLY A 182 5.54 -3.48 -0.18
C GLY A 182 5.72 -4.93 0.27
N SER A 183 6.96 -5.43 0.18
CA SER A 183 7.35 -6.78 0.62
C SER A 183 7.71 -6.83 2.11
N GLY A 184 8.06 -5.70 2.72
CA GLY A 184 8.43 -5.55 4.14
C GLY A 184 7.55 -6.28 5.15
N PRO A 185 6.21 -6.21 5.06
CA PRO A 185 5.32 -6.93 5.97
C PRO A 185 5.60 -8.44 6.01
N ALA A 186 5.93 -9.05 4.87
CA ALA A 186 6.27 -10.47 4.83
C ALA A 186 7.56 -10.79 5.60
N TYR A 187 8.54 -9.88 5.57
CA TYR A 187 9.79 -10.05 6.32
C TYR A 187 9.52 -10.00 7.82
N VAL A 188 8.66 -9.09 8.27
CA VAL A 188 8.24 -8.99 9.68
C VAL A 188 7.47 -10.23 10.11
N PHE A 189 6.54 -10.73 9.28
CA PHE A 189 5.80 -11.95 9.59
C PHE A 189 6.71 -13.18 9.68
N LEU A 190 7.72 -13.29 8.82
CA LEU A 190 8.72 -14.35 8.90
C LEU A 190 9.51 -14.29 10.21
N LEU A 191 9.92 -13.10 10.66
CA LEU A 191 10.62 -12.96 11.94
C LEU A 191 9.74 -13.36 13.14
N ILE A 192 8.45 -13.01 13.12
CA ILE A 192 7.49 -13.41 14.15
C ILE A 192 7.29 -14.94 14.13
N GLU A 193 7.17 -15.52 12.93
CA GLU A 193 7.04 -16.97 12.74
C GLU A 193 8.23 -17.73 13.32
N GLU A 194 9.46 -17.32 12.99
CA GLU A 194 10.68 -17.98 13.47
C GLU A 194 10.89 -17.79 14.97
N LEU A 195 10.56 -16.62 15.53
CA LEU A 195 10.61 -16.42 16.98
C LEU A 195 9.57 -17.28 17.71
N THR A 196 8.38 -17.45 17.13
CA THR A 196 7.33 -18.33 17.66
C THR A 196 7.83 -19.78 17.70
N LYS A 197 8.44 -20.28 16.61
CA LYS A 197 9.04 -21.62 16.56
C LYS A 197 10.13 -21.79 17.62
N ALA A 198 10.97 -20.78 17.81
CA ALA A 198 12.00 -20.81 18.84
C ALA A 198 11.43 -20.88 20.28
N ALA A 199 10.32 -20.19 20.55
CA ALA A 199 9.61 -20.29 21.83
C ALA A 199 8.99 -21.68 22.04
N ILE A 200 8.35 -22.27 21.03
CA ILE A 200 7.86 -23.66 21.11
C ILE A 200 9.01 -24.63 21.42
N GLY A 201 10.16 -24.46 20.76
CA GLY A 201 11.37 -25.25 21.02
C GLY A 201 11.92 -25.11 22.45
N LYS A 202 11.52 -24.07 23.19
CA LYS A 202 11.84 -23.87 24.62
C LYS A 202 10.79 -24.45 25.57
N GLY A 203 9.78 -25.16 25.04
CA GLY A 203 8.76 -25.87 25.82
C GLY A 203 7.50 -25.07 26.10
N PHE A 204 7.31 -23.90 25.47
CA PHE A 204 6.05 -23.17 25.57
C PHE A 204 4.95 -23.81 24.73
N SER A 205 3.69 -23.63 25.16
CA SER A 205 2.55 -23.99 24.33
C SER A 205 2.53 -23.14 23.05
N GLU A 206 1.91 -23.64 21.99
CA GLU A 206 1.77 -22.87 20.74
C GLU A 206 1.05 -21.53 20.97
N ALA A 207 0.01 -21.54 21.80
CA ALA A 207 -0.75 -20.33 22.15
C ALA A 207 0.12 -19.30 22.87
N ASP A 208 0.88 -19.71 23.89
CA ASP A 208 1.77 -18.80 24.63
C ASP A 208 2.93 -18.31 23.77
N ALA A 209 3.51 -19.20 22.93
CA ALA A 209 4.58 -18.86 22.01
C ALA A 209 4.16 -17.77 21.02
N ARG A 210 2.98 -17.92 20.41
CA ARG A 210 2.39 -16.93 19.51
C ARG A 210 2.14 -15.62 20.22
N LEU A 211 1.47 -15.66 21.38
CA LEU A 211 1.18 -14.47 22.17
C LEU A 211 2.45 -13.69 22.49
N MET A 212 3.50 -14.35 22.98
CA MET A 212 4.77 -13.72 23.32
C MET A 212 5.46 -13.11 22.08
N ALA A 213 5.55 -13.85 20.97
CA ALA A 213 6.22 -13.36 19.77
C ALA A 213 5.47 -12.18 19.14
N GLU A 214 4.16 -12.31 18.92
CA GLU A 214 3.32 -11.26 18.32
C GLU A 214 3.34 -9.97 19.17
N GLN A 215 3.14 -10.08 20.49
CA GLN A 215 3.15 -8.90 21.38
C GLN A 215 4.54 -8.27 21.54
N THR A 216 5.62 -9.05 21.44
CA THR A 216 6.99 -8.51 21.47
C THR A 216 7.24 -7.61 20.27
N PHE A 217 6.85 -8.03 19.07
CA PHE A 217 6.99 -7.20 17.86
C PHE A 217 6.11 -5.96 17.93
N ILE A 218 4.82 -6.12 18.25
CA ILE A 218 3.87 -5.00 18.39
C ILE A 218 4.37 -3.97 19.40
N GLY A 219 4.78 -4.42 20.59
CA GLY A 219 5.27 -3.55 21.65
C GLY A 219 6.57 -2.84 21.29
N ALA A 220 7.51 -3.54 20.64
CA ALA A 220 8.78 -2.93 20.22
C ALA A 220 8.59 -1.87 19.13
N THR A 221 7.77 -2.14 18.12
CA THR A 221 7.50 -1.17 17.05
C THR A 221 6.64 0.01 17.53
N ALA A 222 5.69 -0.23 18.42
CA ALA A 222 4.91 0.85 19.04
C ALA A 222 5.78 1.74 19.93
N LEU A 223 6.74 1.16 20.66
CA LEU A 223 7.71 1.93 21.44
C LEU A 223 8.60 2.80 20.54
N LEU A 224 9.05 2.25 19.40
CA LEU A 224 9.81 3.02 18.41
C LEU A 224 8.96 4.15 17.82
N GLU A 225 7.71 3.88 17.44
CA GLU A 225 6.79 4.90 16.90
C GLU A 225 6.52 6.04 17.90
N ALA A 226 6.45 5.73 19.18
CA ALA A 226 6.20 6.71 20.24
C ALA A 226 7.48 7.43 20.74
N SER A 227 8.64 7.19 20.12
CA SER A 227 9.94 7.68 20.57
C SER A 227 10.64 8.51 19.48
N ASP A 228 11.41 9.51 19.90
CA ASP A 228 12.34 10.25 19.03
C ASP A 228 13.72 9.57 18.95
N GLU A 229 13.85 8.33 19.42
CA GLU A 229 15.11 7.60 19.51
C GLU A 229 15.36 6.67 18.34
N GLU A 230 16.62 6.58 17.95
CA GLU A 230 17.07 5.62 16.94
C GLU A 230 16.88 4.17 17.41
N PRO A 231 16.53 3.22 16.51
CA PRO A 231 16.41 1.80 16.84
C PRO A 231 17.63 1.21 17.55
N SER A 232 18.83 1.71 17.25
CA SER A 232 20.07 1.28 17.91
C SER A 232 20.11 1.64 19.40
N GLU A 233 19.56 2.79 19.79
CA GLU A 233 19.51 3.21 21.19
C GLU A 233 18.42 2.46 21.97
N LEU A 234 17.24 2.26 21.38
CA LEU A 234 16.21 1.41 22.00
C LEU A 234 16.73 -0.02 22.23
N ARG A 235 17.41 -0.60 21.24
CA ARG A 235 18.08 -1.91 21.39
C ARG A 235 19.12 -1.88 22.51
N ARG A 236 19.97 -0.84 22.58
CA ARG A 236 20.99 -0.70 23.62
C ARG A 236 20.38 -0.69 25.02
N ARG A 237 19.26 0.03 25.22
CA ARG A 237 18.59 0.15 26.52
C ARG A 237 18.07 -1.17 27.08
N VAL A 238 17.65 -2.09 26.21
CA VAL A 238 17.20 -3.44 26.60
C VAL A 238 18.33 -4.48 26.61
N THR A 239 19.57 -4.06 26.33
CA THR A 239 20.76 -4.92 26.27
C THR A 239 21.69 -4.63 27.45
N SER A 240 21.36 -5.19 28.61
CA SER A 240 22.20 -5.07 29.81
C SER A 240 23.55 -5.80 29.62
N PRO A 241 24.69 -5.19 30.01
CA PRO A 241 26.01 -5.83 29.92
C PRO A 241 26.05 -7.18 30.64
N LYS A 242 26.62 -8.20 30.00
CA LYS A 242 26.66 -9.60 30.48
C LYS A 242 25.28 -10.26 30.67
N GLY A 243 24.21 -9.63 30.19
CA GLY A 243 22.83 -10.13 30.28
C GLY A 243 22.50 -11.16 29.21
N THR A 244 21.28 -11.71 29.29
CA THR A 244 20.77 -12.68 28.31
C THR A 244 20.58 -12.05 26.93
N THR A 245 20.06 -10.81 26.86
CA THR A 245 19.86 -10.07 25.60
C THR A 245 21.17 -9.83 24.87
N GLU A 246 22.25 -9.47 25.57
CA GLU A 246 23.58 -9.26 24.96
C GLU A 246 24.04 -10.51 24.21
N ARG A 247 23.89 -11.70 24.82
CA ARG A 247 24.27 -12.97 24.19
C ARG A 247 23.41 -13.31 22.99
N ALA A 248 22.09 -13.05 23.07
CA ALA A 248 21.19 -13.29 21.95
C ALA A 248 21.47 -12.34 20.78
N VAL A 249 21.65 -11.05 21.04
CA VAL A 249 21.93 -10.03 20.01
C VAL A 249 23.26 -10.31 19.32
N ALA A 250 24.30 -10.75 20.03
CA ALA A 250 25.57 -11.13 19.42
C ALA A 250 25.39 -12.24 18.36
N VAL A 251 24.63 -13.29 18.67
CA VAL A 251 24.34 -14.38 17.70
C VAL A 251 23.58 -13.85 16.47
N LEU A 252 22.62 -12.93 16.68
CA LEU A 252 21.88 -12.32 15.56
C LEU A 252 22.75 -11.40 14.71
N GLN A 253 23.72 -10.71 15.32
CA GLN A 253 24.68 -9.87 14.59
C GLN A 253 25.68 -10.70 13.78
N ASP A 254 26.14 -11.83 14.34
CA ASP A 254 27.02 -12.79 13.66
C ASP A 254 26.32 -13.47 12.47
N ALA A 255 24.99 -13.42 12.39
CA ALA A 255 24.22 -13.86 11.24
C ALA A 255 24.22 -12.85 10.06
N HIS A 256 24.87 -11.69 10.22
CA HIS A 256 25.00 -10.66 9.17
C HIS A 256 23.66 -10.27 8.52
N LEU A 257 22.66 -9.97 9.35
CA LEU A 257 21.32 -9.61 8.90
C LEU A 257 21.30 -8.43 7.92
N ASP A 258 22.27 -7.52 8.01
CA ASP A 258 22.47 -6.44 7.05
C ASP A 258 22.70 -6.95 5.62
N GLN A 259 23.56 -7.96 5.45
CA GLN A 259 23.82 -8.60 4.17
C GLN A 259 22.61 -9.39 3.69
N VAL A 260 21.96 -10.13 4.60
CA VAL A 260 20.75 -10.91 4.29
C VAL A 260 19.62 -10.00 3.80
N PHE A 261 19.39 -8.86 4.44
CA PHE A 261 18.38 -7.89 3.98
C PHE A 261 18.73 -7.29 2.62
N ALA A 262 20.00 -6.96 2.37
CA ALA A 262 20.44 -6.48 1.07
C ALA A 262 20.16 -7.54 -0.02
N GLU A 263 20.62 -8.79 0.18
CA GLU A 263 20.42 -9.87 -0.77
C GLU A 263 18.94 -10.18 -1.02
N ALA A 264 18.12 -10.22 0.05
CA ALA A 264 16.68 -10.49 -0.06
C ALA A 264 15.94 -9.38 -0.82
N THR A 265 16.28 -8.12 -0.55
CA THR A 265 15.65 -6.97 -1.22
C THR A 265 16.13 -6.79 -2.66
N ASP A 266 17.39 -7.13 -2.96
CA ASP A 266 17.92 -7.19 -4.33
C ASP A 266 17.24 -8.29 -5.15
N ALA A 267 17.01 -9.47 -4.56
CA ALA A 267 16.26 -10.54 -5.21
C ALA A 267 14.81 -10.13 -5.51
N ALA A 268 14.15 -9.45 -4.56
CA ALA A 268 12.81 -8.90 -4.78
C ALA A 268 12.81 -7.82 -5.88
N LEU A 269 13.84 -6.97 -5.94
CA LEU A 269 13.98 -5.92 -6.95
C LEU A 269 14.19 -6.50 -8.35
N ALA A 270 15.02 -7.53 -8.47
CA ALA A 270 15.22 -8.25 -9.72
C ALA A 270 13.88 -8.81 -10.23
N ARG A 271 13.09 -9.45 -9.34
CA ARG A 271 11.77 -9.97 -9.71
C ARG A 271 10.77 -8.87 -10.07
N ALA A 272 10.79 -7.73 -9.37
CA ALA A 272 9.92 -6.59 -9.71
C ALA A 272 10.18 -6.07 -11.14
N LYS A 273 11.47 -6.00 -11.53
CA LYS A 273 11.87 -5.61 -12.89
C LYS A 273 11.43 -6.61 -13.95
N GLU A 274 11.52 -7.92 -13.67
CA GLU A 274 11.00 -8.96 -14.57
C GLU A 274 9.48 -8.81 -14.79
N LEU A 275 8.72 -8.56 -13.72
CA LEU A 275 7.27 -8.37 -13.80
C LEU A 275 6.90 -7.13 -14.61
N ALA A 276 7.62 -6.01 -14.42
CA ALA A 276 7.42 -4.79 -15.19
C ALA A 276 7.73 -4.98 -16.68
N ALA A 277 8.70 -5.85 -17.01
CA ALA A 277 9.01 -6.23 -18.39
C ALA A 277 8.02 -7.22 -19.02
N GLY A 278 7.02 -7.70 -18.27
CA GLY A 278 6.03 -8.68 -18.74
C GLY A 278 6.54 -10.12 -18.79
N SER A 279 7.54 -10.47 -17.96
CA SER A 279 8.18 -11.79 -17.89
C SER A 279 7.90 -12.60 -16.60
#